data_AF-A0A7H4LS76-F1
#
_entry.id   AF-A0A7H4LS76-F1
#
_cell.length_a   1.000
_cell.length_b   1.000
_cell.length_c   1.000
_cell.angle_alpha   90.00
_cell.angle_beta   90.00
_cell.angle_gamma   90.00
#
_symmetry.space_group_name_H-M   'P 1'
#
loop_
_entity.id
_entity.type
_entity.pdbx_description
1 polymer ?
#
loop_
_entity_poly.entity_id
_entity_poly.type
_entity_poly.pdbx_seq_one_letter_code
_entity_poly.pdbx_strand_id
1 'polypeptide(L)'
;MATYVAMAVGAPLGVMLNGYFGISGFAAVVILAAAVGLLYARTRQDVSVTAGIRAPFHVVARKIWPYGLGLALGTVGFGVIATFITLYFSAHSWQGAAFTLSLFSIGFICIRLILGNTITRYGGVPVSLICFAIECIGLLIIWSASSAWMAGMGAFLTGSGFSLVFPALGVEAVKQVEEQNQGTALGTYSAFLDLALGLTGPVAGWVAGYYDLETIYLLAAAVVALAFILILRIYLQQRAALPRT
;
A
#
# COMPACT_ATOMS: atom_id res chain seq x y z
N MET A 1 -8.71 6.99 -5.62
CA MET A 1 -10.03 6.31 -5.48
C MET A 1 -10.25 5.29 -6.59
N ALA A 2 -10.17 5.67 -7.87
CA ALA A 2 -10.34 4.74 -9.01
C ALA A 2 -9.41 3.50 -8.98
N THR A 3 -8.13 3.66 -8.65
CA THR A 3 -7.13 2.57 -8.65
C THR A 3 -7.44 1.46 -7.64
N TYR A 4 -8.06 1.80 -6.52
CA TYR A 4 -8.33 0.85 -5.45
C TYR A 4 -9.71 0.20 -5.55
N VAL A 5 -10.69 0.91 -6.13
CA VAL A 5 -11.94 0.30 -6.60
C VAL A 5 -11.63 -0.73 -7.71
N ALA A 6 -10.67 -0.41 -8.60
CA ALA A 6 -10.18 -1.34 -9.61
C ALA A 6 -9.52 -2.59 -9.00
N MET A 7 -8.74 -2.48 -7.93
CA MET A 7 -8.19 -3.66 -7.23
C MET A 7 -9.30 -4.50 -6.55
N ALA A 8 -10.24 -3.87 -5.86
CA ALA A 8 -11.31 -4.55 -5.13
C ALA A 8 -12.28 -5.30 -6.04
N VAL A 9 -12.64 -4.69 -7.17
CA VAL A 9 -13.66 -5.20 -8.09
C VAL A 9 -13.02 -5.97 -9.26
N GLY A 10 -11.80 -5.60 -9.65
CA GLY A 10 -11.09 -6.20 -10.78
C GLY A 10 -10.59 -7.61 -10.52
N ALA A 11 -10.18 -7.95 -9.29
CA ALA A 11 -9.72 -9.31 -9.00
C ALA A 11 -10.85 -10.36 -9.08
N PRO A 12 -12.03 -10.18 -8.45
CA PRO A 12 -13.15 -11.11 -8.60
C PRO A 12 -13.69 -11.19 -10.03
N LEU A 13 -13.85 -10.05 -10.71
CA LEU A 13 -14.34 -10.01 -12.09
C LEU A 13 -13.34 -10.66 -13.06
N GLY A 14 -12.05 -10.45 -12.87
CA GLY A 14 -11.01 -11.06 -13.70
C GLY A 14 -10.99 -12.59 -13.59
N VAL A 15 -11.18 -13.12 -12.39
CA VAL A 15 -11.29 -14.57 -12.16
C VAL A 15 -12.57 -15.14 -12.80
N MET A 16 -13.72 -14.45 -12.68
CA MET A 16 -14.95 -14.89 -13.35
C MET A 16 -14.84 -14.85 -14.87
N LEU A 17 -14.29 -13.77 -15.45
CA LEU A 17 -14.08 -13.64 -16.90
C LEU A 17 -13.11 -14.69 -17.44
N ASN A 18 -12.04 -14.98 -16.71
CA ASN A 18 -11.12 -16.06 -17.06
C ASN A 18 -11.81 -17.43 -17.05
N GLY A 19 -12.75 -17.66 -16.11
CA GLY A 19 -13.54 -18.89 -16.04
C GLY A 19 -14.44 -19.13 -17.25
N TYR A 20 -14.98 -18.07 -17.87
CA TYR A 20 -15.88 -18.20 -19.03
C TYR A 20 -15.19 -18.07 -20.40
N PHE A 21 -14.17 -17.22 -20.52
CA PHE A 21 -13.56 -16.85 -21.81
C PHE A 21 -12.04 -17.11 -21.90
N GLY A 22 -11.43 -17.65 -20.83
CA GLY A 22 -9.99 -17.85 -20.74
C GLY A 22 -9.17 -16.55 -20.73
N ILE A 23 -7.85 -16.69 -20.74
CA ILE A 23 -6.89 -15.58 -20.63
C ILE A 23 -7.01 -14.60 -21.82
N SER A 24 -7.31 -15.11 -23.02
CA SER A 24 -7.46 -14.30 -24.23
C SER A 24 -8.68 -13.37 -24.19
N GLY A 25 -9.81 -13.82 -23.65
CA GLY A 25 -11.01 -12.98 -23.47
C GLY A 25 -10.81 -11.88 -22.44
N PHE A 26 -10.13 -12.18 -21.34
CA PHE A 26 -9.77 -11.19 -20.32
C PHE A 26 -8.84 -10.09 -20.90
N ALA A 27 -7.81 -10.49 -21.67
CA ALA A 27 -6.89 -9.55 -22.31
C ALA A 27 -7.59 -8.59 -23.28
N ALA A 28 -8.56 -9.09 -24.06
CA ALA A 28 -9.33 -8.26 -24.99
C ALA A 28 -10.15 -7.17 -24.26
N VAL A 29 -10.78 -7.51 -23.13
CA VAL A 29 -11.56 -6.56 -22.32
C VAL A 29 -10.67 -5.48 -21.72
N VAL A 30 -9.48 -5.84 -21.23
CA VAL A 30 -8.51 -4.86 -20.71
C VAL A 30 -8.05 -3.90 -21.79
N ILE A 31 -7.76 -4.38 -23.00
CA ILE A 31 -7.36 -3.55 -24.15
C ILE A 31 -8.49 -2.61 -24.57
N LEU A 32 -9.73 -3.09 -24.62
CA LEU A 32 -10.91 -2.29 -24.95
C LEU A 32 -11.16 -1.18 -23.92
N ALA A 33 -11.09 -1.52 -22.62
CA ALA A 33 -11.23 -0.54 -21.54
C ALA A 33 -10.13 0.53 -21.60
N ALA A 34 -8.88 0.13 -21.87
CA ALA A 34 -7.76 1.05 -22.07
C ALA A 34 -7.96 1.96 -23.29
N ALA A 35 -8.45 1.42 -24.41
CA ALA A 35 -8.74 2.18 -25.63
C ALA A 35 -9.86 3.21 -25.42
N VAL A 36 -10.94 2.83 -24.74
CA VAL A 36 -12.03 3.74 -24.35
C VAL A 36 -11.51 4.84 -23.42
N GLY A 37 -10.70 4.47 -22.43
CA GLY A 37 -10.04 5.45 -21.56
C GLY A 37 -9.15 6.42 -22.33
N LEU A 38 -8.40 5.95 -23.32
CA LEU A 38 -7.54 6.77 -24.16
C LEU A 38 -8.33 7.73 -25.06
N LEU A 39 -9.41 7.24 -25.67
CA LEU A 39 -10.32 8.06 -26.49
C LEU A 39 -10.97 9.16 -25.64
N TYR A 40 -11.38 8.85 -24.41
CA TYR A 40 -11.96 9.81 -23.48
C TYR A 40 -10.93 10.80 -22.90
N ALA A 41 -9.67 10.37 -22.76
CA ALA A 41 -8.58 11.26 -22.37
C ALA A 41 -8.26 12.27 -23.48
N ARG A 42 -8.36 11.88 -24.77
CA ARG A 42 -8.11 12.77 -25.91
C ARG A 42 -9.16 13.86 -26.11
N THR A 43 -10.37 13.72 -25.54
CA THR A 43 -11.43 14.74 -25.65
C THR A 43 -11.37 15.78 -24.53
N ARG A 44 -10.47 15.63 -23.56
CA ARG A 44 -10.24 16.61 -22.50
C ARG A 44 -9.29 17.69 -23.00
N GLN A 45 -9.67 18.96 -22.80
CA GLN A 45 -8.80 20.10 -23.10
C GLN A 45 -7.48 19.98 -22.33
N ASP A 46 -6.38 20.27 -23.01
CA ASP A 46 -5.05 20.35 -22.39
C ASP A 46 -5.12 21.31 -21.21
N VAL A 47 -4.85 20.78 -20.02
CA VAL A 47 -4.69 21.61 -18.83
C VAL A 47 -3.48 22.49 -19.09
N SER A 48 -3.66 23.81 -19.10
CA SER A 48 -2.56 24.75 -19.21
C SER A 48 -1.66 24.59 -17.99
N VAL A 49 -0.64 23.75 -18.11
CA VAL A 49 0.40 23.62 -17.10
C VAL A 49 1.17 24.93 -17.13
N THR A 50 0.95 25.78 -16.13
CA THR A 50 1.81 26.95 -15.91
C THR A 50 3.24 26.45 -15.90
N ALA A 51 4.00 26.81 -16.93
CA ALA A 51 5.39 26.43 -17.11
C ALA A 51 6.27 27.20 -16.10
N GLY A 52 6.12 26.87 -14.82
CA GLY A 52 7.10 27.24 -13.83
C GLY A 52 8.31 26.33 -13.93
N ILE A 53 9.46 26.83 -13.50
CA ILE A 53 10.74 26.16 -13.57
C ILE A 53 10.63 24.85 -12.78
N ARG A 54 10.49 23.72 -13.49
CA ARG A 54 10.42 22.40 -12.88
C ARG A 54 11.70 22.16 -12.08
N ALA A 55 11.56 21.86 -10.80
CA ALA A 55 12.71 21.52 -9.99
C ALA A 55 13.33 20.22 -10.53
N PRO A 56 14.66 20.06 -10.49
CA PRO A 56 15.29 18.81 -10.88
C PRO A 56 14.73 17.64 -10.07
N PHE A 57 14.52 16.48 -10.73
CA PHE A 57 13.94 15.28 -10.11
C PHE A 57 14.59 14.89 -8.77
N HIS A 58 15.92 15.00 -8.67
CA HIS A 58 16.66 14.66 -7.45
C HIS A 58 16.32 15.58 -6.26
N VAL A 59 15.99 16.85 -6.51
CA VAL A 59 15.61 17.81 -5.46
C VAL A 59 14.24 17.45 -4.90
N VAL A 60 13.29 17.11 -5.78
CA VAL A 60 11.95 16.64 -5.42
C VAL A 60 12.06 15.32 -4.65
N ALA A 61 12.82 14.36 -5.18
CA ALA A 61 13.04 13.05 -4.55
C ALA A 61 13.63 13.19 -3.14
N ARG A 62 14.63 14.06 -2.93
CA ARG A 62 15.25 14.28 -1.61
C ARG A 62 14.26 14.84 -0.58
N LYS A 63 13.34 15.70 -1.00
CA LYS A 63 12.32 16.27 -0.09
C LYS A 63 11.26 15.26 0.33
N ILE A 64 10.86 14.36 -0.57
CA ILE A 64 9.79 13.38 -0.29
C ILE A 64 10.32 12.02 0.20
N TRP A 65 11.63 11.80 0.10
CA TRP A 65 12.31 10.55 0.46
C TRP A 65 11.83 9.92 1.79
N PRO A 66 11.71 10.64 2.92
CA PRO A 66 11.29 10.02 4.17
C PRO A 66 9.84 9.49 4.14
N TYR A 67 8.95 10.17 3.42
CA TYR A 67 7.56 9.72 3.24
C TYR A 67 7.47 8.55 2.26
N GLY A 68 8.25 8.60 1.17
CA GLY A 68 8.38 7.50 0.21
C GLY A 68 8.95 6.24 0.83
N LEU A 69 10.00 6.36 1.66
CA LEU A 69 10.54 5.25 2.43
C LEU A 69 9.54 4.70 3.46
N GLY A 70 8.85 5.58 4.19
CA GLY A 70 7.79 5.14 5.10
C GLY A 70 6.72 4.31 4.39
N LEU A 71 6.30 4.75 3.20
CA LEU A 71 5.38 3.99 2.37
C LEU A 71 5.98 2.66 1.89
N ALA A 72 7.23 2.66 1.40
CA ALA A 72 7.90 1.45 0.91
C ALA A 72 7.98 0.38 2.02
N LEU A 73 8.43 0.78 3.21
CA LEU A 73 8.54 -0.13 4.36
C LEU A 73 7.17 -0.63 4.81
N GLY A 74 6.16 0.23 4.84
CA GLY A 74 4.76 -0.16 5.10
C GLY A 74 4.24 -1.20 4.10
N THR A 75 4.53 -0.99 2.82
CA THR A 75 4.03 -1.84 1.73
C THR A 75 4.51 -3.29 1.81
N VAL A 76 5.62 -3.55 2.51
CA VAL A 76 6.14 -4.92 2.71
C VAL A 76 5.11 -5.82 3.39
N GLY A 77 4.33 -5.32 4.36
CA GLY A 77 3.30 -6.10 5.04
C GLY A 77 2.25 -6.64 4.07
N PHE A 78 1.71 -5.76 3.21
CA PHE A 78 0.82 -6.14 2.12
C PHE A 78 1.49 -7.10 1.12
N GLY A 79 2.72 -6.81 0.69
CA GLY A 79 3.44 -7.62 -0.29
C GLY A 79 3.69 -9.06 0.18
N VAL A 80 4.05 -9.24 1.46
CA VAL A 80 4.25 -10.56 2.06
C VAL A 80 2.94 -11.35 2.12
N ILE A 81 1.85 -10.74 2.58
CA ILE A 81 0.53 -11.40 2.61
C ILE A 81 0.10 -11.81 1.20
N ALA A 82 0.19 -10.89 0.23
CA ALA A 82 -0.24 -11.16 -1.14
C ALA A 82 0.53 -12.31 -1.78
N THR A 83 1.82 -12.47 -1.45
CA THR A 83 2.70 -13.45 -2.09
C THR A 83 2.73 -14.80 -1.36
N PHE A 84 2.75 -14.79 -0.02
CA PHE A 84 3.06 -15.98 0.78
C PHE A 84 1.90 -16.52 1.61
N ILE A 85 0.74 -15.86 1.70
CA ILE A 85 -0.36 -16.33 2.57
C ILE A 85 -0.90 -17.71 2.16
N THR A 86 -0.98 -17.98 0.86
CA THR A 86 -1.40 -19.29 0.34
C THR A 86 -0.39 -20.38 0.70
N LEU A 87 0.90 -20.07 0.59
CA LEU A 87 1.97 -21.00 0.94
C LEU A 87 2.00 -21.24 2.46
N TYR A 88 1.79 -20.20 3.25
CA TYR A 88 1.69 -20.26 4.72
C TYR A 88 0.56 -21.18 5.19
N PHE A 89 -0.62 -21.06 4.59
CA PHE A 89 -1.76 -21.94 4.84
C PHE A 89 -1.48 -23.37 4.40
N SER A 90 -0.83 -23.56 3.25
CA SER A 90 -0.45 -24.89 2.76
C SER A 90 0.55 -25.58 3.69
N ALA A 91 1.54 -24.86 4.23
CA ALA A 91 2.52 -25.40 5.16
C ALA A 91 1.89 -25.83 6.49
N HIS A 92 0.86 -25.11 6.95
CA HIS A 92 0.11 -25.43 8.17
C HIS A 92 -1.04 -26.42 7.93
N SER A 93 -1.22 -26.93 6.71
CA SER A 93 -2.36 -27.77 6.30
C SER A 93 -3.74 -27.12 6.54
N TRP A 94 -3.79 -25.80 6.55
CA TRP A 94 -5.02 -25.02 6.73
C TRP A 94 -5.71 -24.75 5.40
N GLN A 95 -7.04 -24.76 5.44
CA GLN A 95 -7.88 -24.37 4.31
C GLN A 95 -8.29 -22.90 4.44
N GLY A 96 -8.66 -22.26 3.31
CA GLY A 96 -9.26 -20.92 3.31
C GLY A 96 -8.30 -19.75 3.11
N ALA A 97 -7.12 -19.95 2.51
CA ALA A 97 -6.20 -18.85 2.19
C ALA A 97 -6.85 -17.72 1.36
N ALA A 98 -7.72 -18.08 0.40
CA ALA A 98 -8.48 -17.12 -0.39
C ALA A 98 -9.47 -16.29 0.46
N PHE A 99 -10.04 -16.88 1.51
CA PHE A 99 -10.90 -16.18 2.45
C PHE A 99 -10.09 -15.18 3.30
N THR A 100 -8.87 -15.54 3.70
CA THR A 100 -7.94 -14.63 4.39
C THR A 100 -7.56 -13.40 3.54
N LEU A 101 -7.28 -13.58 2.25
CA LEU A 101 -7.06 -12.46 1.32
C LEU A 101 -8.30 -11.58 1.16
N SER A 102 -9.48 -12.19 1.22
CA SER A 102 -10.75 -11.44 1.21
C SER A 102 -10.91 -10.63 2.48
N LEU A 103 -10.60 -11.19 3.66
CA LEU A 103 -10.60 -10.47 4.94
C LEU A 103 -9.63 -9.29 4.94
N PHE A 104 -8.41 -9.48 4.43
CA PHE A 104 -7.45 -8.38 4.23
C PHE A 104 -8.07 -7.24 3.40
N SER A 105 -8.68 -7.60 2.27
CA SER A 105 -9.30 -6.64 1.35
C SER A 105 -10.52 -5.94 1.95
N ILE A 106 -11.35 -6.65 2.71
CA ILE A 106 -12.50 -6.08 3.43
C ILE A 106 -12.02 -5.07 4.47
N GLY A 107 -11.03 -5.42 5.29
CA GLY A 107 -10.44 -4.50 6.27
C GLY A 107 -9.89 -3.24 5.58
N PHE A 108 -9.16 -3.44 4.49
CA PHE A 108 -8.62 -2.35 3.69
C PHE A 108 -9.70 -1.39 3.16
N ILE A 109 -10.78 -1.91 2.57
CA ILE A 109 -11.86 -1.10 2.00
C ILE A 109 -12.68 -0.42 3.10
N CYS A 110 -13.07 -1.15 4.15
CA CYS A 110 -13.88 -0.62 5.24
C CYS A 110 -13.20 0.58 5.91
N ILE A 111 -11.91 0.44 6.25
CA ILE A 111 -11.15 1.55 6.85
C ILE A 111 -11.05 2.73 5.88
N ARG A 112 -10.85 2.48 4.59
CA ARG A 112 -10.77 3.57 3.61
C ARG A 112 -12.06 4.36 3.52
N LEU A 113 -13.21 3.69 3.57
CA LEU A 113 -14.53 4.32 3.48
C LEU A 113 -14.88 5.09 4.75
N ILE A 114 -14.62 4.50 5.92
CA ILE A 114 -15.01 5.06 7.22
C ILE A 114 -14.05 6.16 7.67
N LEU A 115 -12.75 5.95 7.51
CA LEU A 115 -11.69 6.79 8.06
C LEU A 115 -10.94 7.62 7.00
N GLY A 116 -11.42 7.65 5.75
CA GLY A 116 -10.82 8.47 4.69
C GLY A 116 -10.78 9.97 5.03
N ASN A 117 -11.83 10.49 5.69
CA ASN A 117 -11.89 11.88 6.15
C ASN A 117 -11.01 12.17 7.38
N THR A 118 -10.47 11.15 8.05
CA THR A 118 -9.60 11.34 9.22
C THR A 118 -8.29 12.02 8.82
N ILE A 119 -7.80 11.79 7.59
CA ILE A 119 -6.57 12.40 7.07
C ILE A 119 -6.71 13.92 6.96
N THR A 120 -7.85 14.43 6.51
CA THR A 120 -8.08 15.87 6.37
C THR A 120 -8.27 16.55 7.73
N ARG A 121 -8.82 15.83 8.73
CA ARG A 121 -9.08 16.38 10.08
C ARG A 121 -7.87 16.33 11.02
N TYR A 122 -7.08 15.25 11.00
CA TYR A 122 -5.99 15.01 11.96
C TYR A 122 -4.58 15.08 11.34
N GLY A 123 -4.49 15.26 10.02
CA GLY A 123 -3.22 15.28 9.28
C GLY A 123 -2.72 13.89 8.91
N GLY A 124 -1.81 13.82 7.91
CA GLY A 124 -1.33 12.55 7.39
C GLY A 124 -0.38 11.80 8.34
N VAL A 125 0.51 12.53 9.03
CA VAL A 125 1.52 11.91 9.91
C VAL A 125 0.89 11.13 11.07
N PRO A 126 -0.02 11.68 11.90
CA PRO A 126 -0.60 10.95 13.02
C PRO A 126 -1.45 9.74 12.57
N VAL A 127 -2.19 9.89 11.48
CA VAL A 127 -3.00 8.81 10.91
C VAL A 127 -2.10 7.67 10.44
N SER A 128 -1.00 7.97 9.75
CA SER A 128 -0.05 6.95 9.30
C SER A 128 0.61 6.19 10.45
N LEU A 129 0.88 6.82 11.60
CA LEU A 129 1.42 6.15 12.79
C LEU A 129 0.44 5.11 13.35
N ILE A 130 -0.83 5.48 13.49
CA ILE A 130 -1.87 4.55 13.97
C ILE A 130 -2.00 3.38 12.99
N CYS A 131 -2.00 3.68 11.69
CA CYS A 131 -2.03 2.69 10.62
C CYS A 131 -0.88 1.69 10.72
N PHE A 132 0.37 2.16 10.86
CA PHE A 132 1.52 1.27 11.02
C PHE A 132 1.48 0.44 12.30
N ALA A 133 0.96 1.00 13.40
CA ALA A 133 0.79 0.26 14.64
C ALA A 133 -0.20 -0.90 14.45
N ILE A 134 -1.36 -0.63 13.85
CA ILE A 134 -2.38 -1.65 13.56
C ILE A 134 -1.83 -2.69 12.59
N GLU A 135 -1.11 -2.25 11.56
CA GLU A 135 -0.51 -3.14 10.55
C GLU A 135 0.50 -4.10 11.18
N CYS A 136 1.40 -3.57 12.02
CA CYS A 136 2.39 -4.33 12.76
C CYS A 136 1.74 -5.36 13.70
N ILE A 137 0.70 -4.97 14.44
CA ILE A 137 -0.08 -5.89 15.28
C ILE A 137 -0.69 -7.02 14.45
N GLY A 138 -1.28 -6.69 13.29
CA GLY A 138 -1.84 -7.69 12.37
C GLY A 138 -0.79 -8.70 11.91
N LEU A 139 0.41 -8.25 11.52
CA LEU A 139 1.50 -9.13 11.12
C LEU A 139 2.02 -10.02 12.25
N LEU A 140 2.11 -9.49 13.49
CA LEU A 140 2.48 -10.27 14.67
C LEU A 140 1.42 -11.33 15.02
N ILE A 141 0.13 -11.05 14.78
CA ILE A 141 -0.94 -12.04 14.94
C ILE A 141 -0.81 -13.15 13.90
N ILE A 142 -0.46 -12.84 12.64
CA ILE A 142 -0.22 -13.88 11.62
C ILE A 142 1.01 -14.71 12.01
N TRP A 143 2.10 -14.08 12.43
CA TRP A 143 3.30 -14.79 12.87
C TRP A 143 3.02 -15.78 14.01
N SER A 144 2.21 -15.38 14.99
CA SER A 144 1.85 -16.22 16.14
C SER A 144 0.56 -17.04 15.94
N ALA A 145 0.07 -17.15 14.71
CA ALA A 145 -1.21 -17.80 14.45
C ALA A 145 -1.14 -19.30 14.76
N SER A 146 -2.04 -19.78 15.62
CA SER A 146 -2.25 -21.20 15.90
C SER A 146 -3.41 -21.81 15.11
N SER A 147 -4.16 -20.97 14.38
CA SER A 147 -5.30 -21.39 13.56
C SER A 147 -5.50 -20.47 12.36
N ALA A 148 -6.16 -21.02 11.32
CA ALA A 148 -6.55 -20.28 10.12
C ALA A 148 -7.36 -19.01 10.42
N TRP A 149 -8.23 -19.05 11.44
CA TRP A 149 -9.03 -17.90 11.85
C TRP A 149 -8.19 -16.78 12.44
N MET A 150 -7.19 -17.14 13.26
CA MET A 150 -6.25 -16.16 13.83
C MET A 150 -5.42 -15.49 12.73
N ALA A 151 -4.92 -16.25 11.75
CA ALA A 151 -4.26 -15.68 10.58
C ALA A 151 -5.20 -14.78 9.76
N GLY A 152 -6.48 -15.16 9.62
CA GLY A 152 -7.54 -14.35 9.02
C GLY A 152 -7.74 -13.00 9.70
N MET A 153 -7.83 -12.99 11.03
CA MET A 153 -7.93 -11.76 11.83
C MET A 153 -6.68 -10.89 11.71
N GLY A 154 -5.50 -11.50 11.73
CA GLY A 154 -4.24 -10.80 11.50
C GLY A 154 -4.22 -10.11 10.14
N ALA A 155 -4.62 -10.81 9.07
CA ALA A 155 -4.71 -10.25 7.74
C ALA A 155 -5.74 -9.13 7.62
N PHE A 156 -6.91 -9.26 8.27
CA PHE A 156 -7.90 -8.18 8.35
C PHE A 156 -7.31 -6.92 9.00
N LEU A 157 -6.59 -7.07 10.11
CA LEU A 157 -5.93 -5.96 10.79
C LEU A 157 -4.81 -5.36 9.95
N THR A 158 -3.96 -6.17 9.30
CA THR A 158 -2.92 -5.68 8.40
C THR A 158 -3.52 -4.87 7.25
N GLY A 159 -4.58 -5.37 6.61
CA GLY A 159 -5.27 -4.63 5.55
C GLY A 159 -5.91 -3.33 6.04
N SER A 160 -6.50 -3.37 7.24
CA SER A 160 -7.06 -2.20 7.92
C SER A 160 -5.99 -1.14 8.20
N GLY A 161 -4.83 -1.55 8.72
CA GLY A 161 -3.69 -0.67 9.01
C GLY A 161 -3.12 -0.05 7.73
N PHE A 162 -2.82 -0.86 6.72
CA PHE A 162 -2.18 -0.40 5.48
C PHE A 162 -3.06 0.57 4.66
N SER A 163 -4.38 0.51 4.81
CA SER A 163 -5.37 1.23 4.00
C SER A 163 -5.12 2.73 3.81
N LEU A 164 -4.83 3.44 4.90
CA LEU A 164 -4.66 4.89 4.86
C LEU A 164 -3.19 5.32 4.73
N VAL A 165 -2.23 4.40 4.79
CA VAL A 165 -0.79 4.74 4.71
C VAL A 165 -0.48 5.49 3.42
N PHE A 166 -0.93 4.96 2.27
CA PHE A 166 -0.70 5.59 0.97
C PHE A 166 -1.26 7.01 0.87
N PRO A 167 -2.56 7.28 1.12
CA PRO A 167 -3.09 8.64 1.05
C PRO A 167 -2.58 9.55 2.17
N ALA A 168 -2.33 9.04 3.38
CA ALA A 168 -1.89 9.84 4.52
C ALA A 168 -0.47 10.40 4.30
N LEU A 169 0.49 9.53 3.95
CA LEU A 169 1.85 9.98 3.65
C LEU A 169 1.92 10.71 2.31
N GLY A 170 1.05 10.39 1.35
CA GLY A 170 1.00 11.06 0.04
C GLY A 170 0.64 12.54 0.16
N VAL A 171 -0.36 12.88 0.99
CA VAL A 171 -0.72 14.29 1.25
C VAL A 171 0.45 15.04 1.91
N GLU A 172 1.17 14.42 2.84
CA GLU A 172 2.32 15.05 3.49
C GLU A 172 3.54 15.19 2.56
N ALA A 173 3.75 14.24 1.65
CA ALA A 173 4.79 14.31 0.62
C ALA A 173 4.53 15.46 -0.37
N VAL A 174 3.28 15.61 -0.81
CA VAL A 174 2.86 16.68 -1.74
C VAL A 174 3.05 18.07 -1.12
N LYS A 175 2.82 18.21 0.20
CA LYS A 175 3.07 19.48 0.93
C LYS A 175 4.54 19.89 0.97
N GLN A 176 5.49 18.99 0.72
CA GLN A 176 6.93 19.32 0.74
C GLN A 176 7.41 19.99 -0.55
N VAL A 177 6.57 20.04 -1.59
CA VAL A 177 6.94 20.52 -2.91
C VAL A 177 6.01 21.62 -3.40
N GLU A 178 6.52 22.48 -4.26
CA GLU A 178 5.72 23.50 -4.94
C GLU A 178 4.67 22.84 -5.86
N GLU A 179 3.56 23.54 -6.10
CA GLU A 179 2.41 23.03 -6.89
C GLU A 179 2.82 22.47 -8.25
N GLN A 180 3.78 23.12 -8.91
CA GLN A 180 4.31 22.75 -10.23
C GLN A 180 5.03 21.39 -10.22
N ASN A 181 5.54 20.95 -9.07
CA ASN A 181 6.32 19.73 -8.89
C ASN A 181 5.53 18.59 -8.23
N GLN A 182 4.24 18.80 -7.90
CA GLN A 182 3.42 17.81 -7.21
C GLN A 182 3.22 16.52 -8.02
N GLY A 183 3.11 16.63 -9.35
CA GLY A 183 3.03 15.46 -10.25
C GLY A 183 4.29 14.59 -10.16
N THR A 184 5.47 15.22 -10.20
CA THR A 184 6.76 14.51 -10.02
C THR A 184 6.85 13.89 -8.64
N ALA A 185 6.43 14.59 -7.59
CA ALA A 185 6.45 14.07 -6.23
C ALA A 185 5.56 12.82 -6.07
N LEU A 186 4.32 12.86 -6.56
CA LEU A 186 3.42 11.70 -6.53
C LEU A 186 3.90 10.53 -7.38
N GLY A 187 4.53 10.81 -8.53
CA GLY A 187 5.16 9.79 -9.37
C GLY A 187 6.30 9.09 -8.65
N THR A 188 7.25 9.85 -8.09
CA THR A 188 8.37 9.31 -7.31
C THR A 188 7.87 8.57 -6.06
N TYR A 189 6.87 9.10 -5.37
CA TYR A 189 6.24 8.47 -4.22
C TYR A 189 5.61 7.12 -4.57
N SER A 190 4.93 7.02 -5.71
CA SER A 190 4.35 5.75 -6.18
C SER A 190 5.44 4.76 -6.59
N ALA A 191 6.55 5.23 -7.17
CA ALA A 191 7.68 4.38 -7.53
C ALA A 191 8.28 3.65 -6.30
N PHE A 192 8.28 4.27 -5.11
CA PHE A 192 8.70 3.59 -3.87
C PHE A 192 7.81 2.40 -3.52
N LEU A 193 6.50 2.53 -3.71
CA LEU A 193 5.55 1.44 -3.49
C LEU A 193 5.77 0.31 -4.50
N ASP A 194 5.92 0.63 -5.77
CA ASP A 194 6.14 -0.36 -6.81
C ASP A 194 7.47 -1.10 -6.60
N LEU A 195 8.53 -0.38 -6.23
CA LEU A 195 9.82 -0.96 -5.86
C LEU A 195 9.70 -1.88 -4.65
N ALA A 196 8.98 -1.45 -3.61
CA ALA A 196 8.77 -2.29 -2.44
C ALA A 196 8.02 -3.59 -2.80
N LEU A 197 6.94 -3.51 -3.58
CA LEU A 197 6.20 -4.69 -4.04
C LEU A 197 7.06 -5.61 -4.90
N GLY A 198 7.81 -5.03 -5.84
CA GLY A 198 8.69 -5.78 -6.73
C GLY A 198 9.82 -6.51 -5.99
N LEU A 199 10.36 -5.91 -4.92
CA LEU A 199 11.43 -6.50 -4.12
C LEU A 199 10.93 -7.45 -3.03
N THR A 200 9.73 -7.23 -2.49
CA THR A 200 9.21 -8.02 -1.37
C THR A 200 9.14 -9.50 -1.71
N GLY A 201 8.63 -9.86 -2.90
CA GLY A 201 8.52 -11.26 -3.32
C GLY A 201 9.85 -12.00 -3.34
N PRO A 202 10.85 -11.57 -4.14
CA PRO A 202 12.17 -12.21 -4.18
C PRO A 202 12.90 -12.22 -2.84
N VAL A 203 12.88 -11.12 -2.09
CA VAL A 203 13.58 -11.03 -0.80
C VAL A 203 12.94 -11.95 0.22
N ALA A 204 11.61 -11.93 0.36
CA ALA A 204 10.90 -12.82 1.26
C ALA A 204 11.01 -14.29 0.83
N GLY A 205 11.01 -14.57 -0.49
CA GLY A 205 11.20 -15.92 -1.03
C GLY A 205 12.61 -16.47 -0.77
N TRP A 206 13.63 -15.63 -0.85
CA TRP A 206 14.99 -16.00 -0.47
C TRP A 206 15.08 -16.34 1.03
N VAL A 207 14.45 -15.53 1.89
CA VAL A 207 14.35 -15.82 3.33
C VAL A 207 13.59 -17.13 3.59
N ALA A 208 12.50 -17.37 2.86
CA ALA A 208 11.71 -18.62 2.94
C ALA A 208 12.51 -19.88 2.57
N GLY A 209 13.62 -19.72 1.83
CA GLY A 209 14.51 -20.83 1.49
C GLY A 209 15.41 -21.29 2.63
N TYR A 210 15.60 -20.45 3.66
CA TYR A 210 16.45 -20.75 4.83
C TYR A 210 15.67 -20.82 6.15
N TYR A 211 14.52 -20.15 6.24
CA TYR A 211 13.71 -20.02 7.45
C TYR A 211 12.25 -20.41 7.20
N ASP A 212 11.54 -20.68 8.29
CA ASP A 212 10.11 -20.96 8.25
C ASP A 212 9.28 -19.77 7.76
N LEU A 213 8.13 -20.05 7.14
CA LEU A 213 7.23 -19.04 6.59
C LEU A 213 6.71 -18.05 7.65
N GLU A 214 6.62 -18.48 8.90
CA GLU A 214 6.26 -17.65 10.05
C GLU A 214 7.24 -16.48 10.21
N THR A 215 8.53 -16.76 10.03
CA THR A 215 9.61 -15.78 10.20
C THR A 215 9.49 -14.62 9.20
N ILE A 216 8.90 -14.88 8.03
CA ILE A 216 8.64 -13.84 7.02
C ILE A 216 7.67 -12.79 7.58
N TYR A 217 6.62 -13.20 8.29
CA TYR A 217 5.66 -12.27 8.89
C TYR A 217 6.25 -11.50 10.05
N LEU A 218 7.13 -12.12 10.85
CA LEU A 218 7.88 -11.43 11.90
C LEU A 218 8.82 -10.36 11.34
N LEU A 219 9.57 -10.70 10.28
CA LEU A 219 10.46 -9.75 9.60
C LEU A 219 9.66 -8.62 8.94
N ALA A 220 8.52 -8.93 8.32
CA ALA A 220 7.62 -7.91 7.80
C ALA A 220 7.13 -6.97 8.91
N ALA A 221 6.75 -7.51 10.08
CA ALA A 221 6.37 -6.69 11.23
C ALA A 221 7.51 -5.79 11.70
N ALA A 222 8.75 -6.30 11.73
CA ALA A 222 9.93 -5.50 12.05
C ALA A 222 10.17 -4.37 11.04
N VAL A 223 10.01 -4.64 9.74
CA VAL A 223 10.12 -3.63 8.67
C VAL A 223 9.05 -2.56 8.80
N VAL A 224 7.79 -2.94 9.06
CA VAL A 224 6.69 -2.00 9.32
C VAL A 224 6.94 -1.19 10.60
N ALA A 225 7.52 -1.80 11.64
CA ALA A 225 7.93 -1.09 12.85
C ALA A 225 9.04 -0.06 12.57
N LEU A 226 9.97 -0.33 11.66
CA LEU A 226 10.94 0.67 11.19
C LEU A 226 10.25 1.83 10.47
N ALA A 227 9.21 1.57 9.67
CA ALA A 227 8.38 2.60 9.06
C ALA A 227 7.73 3.49 10.14
N PHE A 228 7.15 2.87 11.16
CA PHE A 228 6.57 3.57 12.31
C PHE A 228 7.61 4.46 13.00
N ILE A 229 8.80 3.94 13.32
CA ILE A 229 9.86 4.70 13.98
C ILE A 229 10.33 5.88 13.11
N LEU A 230 10.50 5.67 11.81
CA LEU A 230 10.88 6.71 10.86
C LEU A 230 9.87 7.86 10.87
N ILE A 231 8.58 7.55 10.72
CA ILE A 231 7.52 8.55 10.72
C ILE A 231 7.35 9.18 12.10
N LEU A 232 7.57 8.44 13.20
CA LEU A 232 7.50 8.97 14.55
C LEU A 232 8.59 10.03 14.78
N ARG A 233 9.80 9.79 14.29
CA ARG A 233 10.88 10.79 14.34
C ARG A 233 10.49 12.08 13.61
N ILE A 234 9.88 11.97 12.44
CA ILE A 234 9.38 13.13 11.67
C ILE A 234 8.30 13.86 12.47
N TYR A 235 7.35 13.12 13.05
CA TYR A 235 6.29 13.69 13.87
C TYR A 235 6.84 14.49 15.05
N LEU A 236 7.82 13.94 15.78
CA LEU A 236 8.44 14.61 16.91
C LEU A 236 9.23 15.85 16.48
N GLN A 237 9.94 15.80 15.36
CA GLN A 237 10.65 16.96 14.80
C GLN A 237 9.68 18.09 14.41
N GLN A 238 8.57 17.76 13.76
CA GLN A 238 7.53 18.73 13.40
C GLN A 238 6.93 19.40 14.64
N ARG A 239 6.66 18.62 15.71
CA ARG A 239 6.14 19.18 16.97
C ARG A 239 7.15 20.05 17.70
N ALA A 240 8.44 19.69 17.66
CA ALA A 240 9.49 20.48 18.30
C ALA A 240 9.73 21.82 17.59
N ALA A 241 9.45 21.90 16.28
CA ALA A 241 9.56 23.12 15.49
C ALA A 241 8.38 24.09 15.66
N LEU A 242 7.27 23.67 16.28
CA LEU A 242 6.16 24.56 16.58
C LEU A 242 6.49 25.42 17.81
N PRO A 243 6.36 26.76 17.73
CA PRO A 243 6.54 27.62 18.89
C PRO A 243 5.54 27.23 19.98
N ARG A 244 6.04 26.97 21.19
CA ARG A 244 5.20 26.75 22.37
C ARG A 244 4.51 28.07 22.69
N THR A 245 3.27 28.24 22.21
CA THR A 245 2.35 29.31 22.63
C THR A 245 1.75 28.99 23.98
#